data_AF-A0A7S2JHK3-F1
#
_entry.id   AF-A0A7S2JHK3-F1
#
_cell.length_a   1.000
_cell.length_b   1.000
_cell.length_c   1.000
_cell.angle_alpha   90.00
_cell.angle_beta   90.00
_cell.angle_gamma   90.00
#
_symmetry.space_group_name_H-M   'P 1'
#
loop_
_entity.id
_entity.type
_entity.pdbx_description
1 polymer ?
#
loop_
_entity_poly.entity_id
_entity_poly.type
_entity_poly.pdbx_seq_one_letter_code
_entity_poly.pdbx_strand_id
1 'polypeptide(L)'
;EEEEEEEEEEESSEDEVSDAEEEDEEDDTPKTKKVKKTVNDWELINDAKALWTRNPSDITDEEYKSFYQSLTKDFGEPLTHTHFSAEGEVEFKSILYIPKEAPYDLYQDYYKKQSNLKLYVRRVMITDEFDELLPRYLGFIKGVVDSDSLPLNVSREMLQQNKVLKVIGKKMTRKALAMIKSMADADKKDDDEEEEDEEGEKKEVAEKEEDADEESKYTKFWKAFGKYIKMGLIEDAANRTRLAKLLRYATSKSGDKEISLEDYVANMKEDQKNIYYISGEDKESLLKSPSVEKLLSMDIEIIFMTDSVDEYTVQHLTEFEGKRLINASREGLKLEEGDKEKKREESYKTMFKPLLDYAKDILGKKVEKVQISKHLVQSPVVVLSADYGWTAQMEKVMKSQAFADQSKFEFMKSKRMFEVNPRHPMIIELNSRLKEKPEGEDTIKDMVMSLYLSAVVSAGYQLMPEDAQDFGDRVGKLVASTLNVEADAELAPELEVEDEPEDTEEEEEEEEE
;
A
#
# COMPACT_ATOMS: atom_id res chain seq x y z
N GLU A 1 55.04 15.72 48.67
CA GLU A 1 54.32 14.72 49.46
C GLU A 1 52.99 14.55 48.75
N GLU A 2 52.59 13.45 48.11
CA GLU A 2 53.06 12.07 47.87
C GLU A 2 52.15 11.65 46.68
N GLU A 3 52.66 11.36 45.47
CA GLU A 3 52.89 10.01 44.91
C GLU A 3 51.99 8.90 45.47
N GLU A 4 51.09 8.37 44.62
CA GLU A 4 50.84 6.92 44.49
C GLU A 4 50.23 6.64 43.09
N GLU A 5 50.93 5.78 42.36
CA GLU A 5 50.65 5.23 41.02
C GLU A 5 49.76 3.99 41.15
N GLU A 6 48.92 3.69 40.15
CA GLU A 6 48.60 2.30 39.78
C GLU A 6 48.55 2.15 38.25
N GLU A 7 49.10 1.02 37.82
CA GLU A 7 49.60 0.62 36.51
C GLU A 7 48.48 0.13 35.55
N GLU A 8 48.65 0.31 34.24
CA GLU A 8 47.91 -0.48 33.23
C GLU A 8 48.90 -1.28 32.37
N GLU A 9 48.67 -2.59 32.35
CA GLU A 9 49.40 -3.62 31.60
C GLU A 9 49.15 -3.50 30.07
N GLU A 10 50.22 -3.48 29.27
CA GLU A 10 50.15 -3.69 27.81
C GLU A 10 50.30 -5.19 27.50
N GLU A 11 49.23 -5.82 27.03
CA GLU A 11 49.31 -7.11 26.32
C GLU A 11 49.53 -6.90 24.81
N SER A 12 50.55 -7.58 24.32
CA SER A 12 51.02 -7.69 22.95
C SER A 12 50.10 -8.54 22.07
N SER A 13 49.94 -8.16 20.79
CA SER A 13 49.76 -9.14 19.71
C SER A 13 50.48 -8.67 18.45
N GLU A 14 51.59 -9.35 18.16
CA GLU A 14 52.30 -9.34 16.89
C GLU A 14 51.45 -10.01 15.80
N ASP A 15 51.49 -9.50 14.57
CA ASP A 15 51.40 -10.36 13.39
C ASP A 15 52.19 -9.75 12.23
N GLU A 16 53.07 -10.59 11.70
CA GLU A 16 54.11 -10.35 10.69
C GLU A 16 53.57 -10.17 9.28
N VAL A 17 54.24 -9.38 8.42
CA VAL A 17 54.56 -9.87 7.05
C VAL A 17 55.84 -9.24 6.47
N SER A 18 56.85 -10.12 6.33
CA SER A 18 57.87 -10.30 5.28
C SER A 18 58.79 -9.18 4.78
N ASP A 19 60.08 -9.45 4.98
CA ASP A 19 61.29 -8.92 4.34
C ASP A 19 61.31 -8.94 2.80
N ALA A 20 61.88 -7.88 2.23
CA ALA A 20 62.71 -7.94 1.03
C ALA A 20 63.72 -6.78 1.06
N GLU A 21 64.96 -7.12 1.37
CA GLU A 21 66.15 -6.26 1.32
C GLU A 21 66.46 -5.82 -0.12
N GLU A 22 66.88 -4.56 -0.32
CA GLU A 22 68.08 -4.19 -1.11
C GLU A 22 68.40 -2.68 -0.97
N GLU A 23 69.45 -2.44 -0.19
CA GLU A 23 70.60 -1.50 -0.33
C GLU A 23 70.46 0.00 -0.67
N ASP A 24 71.33 0.74 0.05
CA ASP A 24 71.95 2.04 -0.24
C ASP A 24 71.20 3.34 0.14
N GLU A 25 71.55 3.88 1.32
CA GLU A 25 72.48 5.03 1.44
C GLU A 25 72.67 5.40 2.93
N GLU A 26 73.94 5.47 3.37
CA GLU A 26 74.34 6.00 4.67
C GLU A 26 74.01 7.50 4.77
N ASP A 27 72.91 7.86 5.43
CA ASP A 27 72.69 9.22 5.93
C ASP A 27 72.74 9.20 7.47
N ASP A 28 73.90 9.60 8.00
CA ASP A 28 74.28 9.62 9.41
C ASP A 28 73.54 10.75 10.17
N THR A 29 72.21 10.64 10.24
CA THR A 29 71.38 11.44 11.14
C THR A 29 70.70 10.53 12.17
N PRO A 30 70.76 10.86 13.47
CA PRO A 30 70.19 10.01 14.51
C PRO A 30 68.67 9.89 14.30
N LYS A 31 68.18 8.65 14.08
CA LYS A 31 66.75 8.34 13.97
C LYS A 31 66.03 8.81 15.25
N THR A 32 65.42 9.99 15.20
CA THR A 32 64.61 10.51 16.30
C THR A 32 63.36 9.64 16.46
N LYS A 33 63.16 9.03 17.63
CA LYS A 33 61.89 8.37 17.99
C LYS A 33 60.76 9.40 17.86
N LYS A 34 59.80 9.14 16.97
CA LYS A 34 58.56 9.91 16.90
C LYS A 34 57.74 9.59 18.15
N VAL A 35 57.68 10.54 19.09
CA VAL A 35 56.82 10.45 20.27
C VAL A 35 55.48 11.10 19.93
N LYS A 36 54.37 10.35 20.00
CA LYS A 36 53.02 10.93 19.91
C LYS A 36 52.84 11.85 21.13
N LYS A 37 52.79 13.15 20.90
CA LYS A 37 52.54 14.15 21.94
C LYS A 37 51.10 14.64 21.80
N THR A 38 50.28 14.45 22.81
CA THR A 38 48.94 15.06 22.87
C THR A 38 49.10 16.57 22.92
N VAL A 39 48.56 17.25 21.91
CA VAL A 39 48.51 18.72 21.84
C VAL A 39 47.08 19.13 22.12
N ASN A 40 46.89 19.90 23.18
CA ASN A 40 45.59 20.52 23.46
C ASN A 40 45.46 21.73 22.53
N ASP A 41 44.52 21.67 21.58
CA ASP A 41 44.18 22.77 20.70
C ASP A 41 42.69 23.10 20.82
N TRP A 42 42.32 24.33 20.46
CA TRP A 42 40.93 24.77 20.47
C TRP A 42 40.26 24.34 19.17
N GLU A 43 39.41 23.32 19.23
CA GLU A 43 38.58 22.89 18.12
C GLU A 43 37.28 23.71 18.06
N LEU A 44 36.99 24.29 16.89
CA LEU A 44 35.73 25.00 16.66
C LEU A 44 34.60 23.99 16.49
N ILE A 45 33.77 23.84 17.53
CA ILE A 45 32.65 22.88 17.52
C ILE A 45 31.46 23.35 16.67
N ASN A 46 31.28 24.66 16.49
CA ASN A 46 30.09 25.27 15.88
C ASN A 46 30.32 25.85 14.47
N ASP A 47 31.05 25.14 13.60
CA ASP A 47 31.24 25.57 12.20
C ASP A 47 29.93 25.50 11.36
N ALA A 48 28.92 24.77 11.86
CA ALA A 48 27.60 24.67 11.24
C ALA A 48 26.85 26.01 11.29
N LYS A 49 26.94 26.79 10.21
CA LYS A 49 26.13 28.01 10.01
C LYS A 49 24.66 27.63 9.91
N ALA A 50 23.79 28.42 10.55
CA ALA A 50 22.34 28.29 10.46
C ALA A 50 21.87 28.43 9.01
N LEU A 51 21.80 27.31 8.27
CA LEU A 51 21.62 27.28 6.82
C LEU A 51 20.32 27.99 6.39
N TRP A 52 19.27 27.82 7.18
CA TRP A 52 17.96 28.45 6.99
C TRP A 52 17.95 29.99 7.09
N THR A 53 19.05 30.61 7.49
CA THR A 53 19.17 32.07 7.58
C THR A 53 19.75 32.72 6.33
N ARG A 54 20.44 31.93 5.49
CA ARG A 54 21.04 32.35 4.22
C ARG A 54 19.97 32.43 3.14
N ASN A 55 20.26 33.17 2.07
CA ASN A 55 19.41 33.22 0.89
C ASN A 55 19.45 31.86 0.17
N PRO A 56 18.31 31.21 -0.14
CA PRO A 56 18.29 29.92 -0.83
C PRO A 56 19.10 29.87 -2.13
N SER A 57 19.23 30.99 -2.86
CA SER A 57 20.00 31.07 -4.11
C SER A 57 21.51 30.92 -3.94
N ASP A 58 22.01 31.17 -2.72
CA ASP A 58 23.44 31.22 -2.43
C ASP A 58 23.91 29.95 -1.70
N ILE A 59 23.07 28.91 -1.69
CA ILE A 59 23.29 27.64 -0.99
C ILE A 59 23.35 26.54 -2.03
N THR A 60 24.42 25.75 -2.03
CA THR A 60 24.55 24.63 -2.96
C THR A 60 23.81 23.39 -2.46
N ASP A 61 23.53 22.45 -3.36
CA ASP A 61 22.87 21.19 -2.98
C ASP A 61 23.73 20.36 -2.02
N GLU A 62 25.06 20.41 -2.15
CA GLU A 62 26.00 19.75 -1.21
C GLU A 62 25.89 20.34 0.19
N GLU A 63 25.70 21.65 0.32
CA GLU A 63 25.48 22.30 1.62
C GLU A 63 24.14 21.84 2.25
N TYR A 64 23.07 21.70 1.45
CA TYR A 64 21.81 21.15 1.94
C TYR A 64 21.94 19.67 2.34
N LYS A 65 22.70 18.87 1.59
CA LYS A 65 22.96 17.44 1.89
C LYS A 65 23.77 17.30 3.18
N SER A 66 24.86 18.05 3.31
CA SER A 66 25.70 18.06 4.52
C SER A 66 24.89 18.51 5.74
N PHE A 67 24.04 19.53 5.58
CA PHE A 67 23.14 19.96 6.65
C PHE A 67 22.13 18.87 7.03
N TYR A 68 21.51 18.17 6.06
CA TYR A 68 20.62 17.04 6.34
C TYR A 68 21.33 15.93 7.15
N GLN A 69 22.54 15.54 6.74
CA GLN A 69 23.31 14.49 7.42
C GLN A 69 23.63 14.92 8.87
N SER A 70 24.09 16.16 9.06
CA SER A 70 24.37 16.70 10.39
C SER A 70 23.13 16.81 11.28
N LEU A 71 21.98 17.13 10.68
CA LEU A 71 20.72 17.31 11.39
C LEU A 71 20.16 15.98 11.90
N THR A 72 20.25 14.95 11.06
CA THR A 72 19.51 13.69 11.21
C THR A 72 20.37 12.53 11.68
N LYS A 73 21.71 12.69 11.70
CA LYS A 73 22.68 11.62 11.96
C LYS A 73 22.58 10.44 10.98
N ASP A 74 21.91 10.67 9.85
CA ASP A 74 21.78 9.76 8.74
C ASP A 74 22.91 10.07 7.76
N PHE A 75 23.68 9.06 7.37
CA PHE A 75 24.76 9.23 6.40
C PHE A 75 24.24 9.27 4.96
N GLY A 76 22.97 8.91 4.72
CA GLY A 76 22.33 9.00 3.42
C GLY A 76 21.99 10.43 2.99
N GLU A 77 21.61 10.56 1.72
CA GLU A 77 21.11 11.82 1.16
C GLU A 77 19.58 11.92 1.28
N PRO A 78 19.02 13.13 1.43
CA PRO A 78 17.57 13.30 1.37
C PRO A 78 17.05 13.10 -0.06
N LEU A 79 15.80 12.64 -0.19
CA LEU A 79 15.12 12.55 -1.48
C LEU A 79 14.90 13.92 -2.11
N THR A 80 14.48 14.87 -1.28
CA THR A 80 14.23 16.26 -1.66
C THR A 80 14.22 17.17 -0.43
N HIS A 81 14.28 18.48 -0.67
CA HIS A 81 14.19 19.49 0.36
C HIS A 81 13.37 20.70 -0.11
N THR A 82 12.87 21.49 0.84
CA THR A 82 12.32 22.82 0.58
C THR A 82 12.80 23.80 1.63
N HIS A 83 13.26 24.97 1.18
CA HIS A 83 13.71 26.08 2.02
C HIS A 83 12.78 27.27 1.81
N PHE A 84 12.13 27.74 2.86
CA PHE A 84 11.21 28.87 2.76
C PHE A 84 11.20 29.75 4.01
N SER A 85 10.80 31.01 3.81
CA SER A 85 10.42 31.94 4.87
C SER A 85 8.90 32.14 4.82
N ALA A 86 8.27 32.20 5.99
CA ALA A 86 6.87 32.49 6.15
C ALA A 86 6.72 33.84 6.85
N GLU A 87 5.97 34.75 6.22
CA GLU A 87 5.72 36.11 6.73
C GLU A 87 4.25 36.30 7.15
N GLY A 88 3.93 37.42 7.81
CA GLY A 88 2.57 37.80 8.20
C GLY A 88 2.26 37.59 9.68
N GLU A 89 1.17 36.90 10.01
CA GLU A 89 0.73 36.67 11.41
C GLU A 89 1.81 36.00 12.28
N VAL A 90 2.63 35.14 11.65
CA VAL A 90 3.77 34.49 12.28
C VAL A 90 4.92 34.49 11.29
N GLU A 91 6.06 34.93 11.78
CA GLU A 91 7.33 35.00 11.05
C GLU A 91 8.27 33.87 11.49
N PHE A 92 8.70 33.07 10.52
CA PHE A 92 9.68 32.00 10.73
C PHE A 92 10.36 31.60 9.42
N LYS A 93 11.54 31.00 9.54
CA LYS A 93 12.28 30.35 8.45
C LYS A 93 12.34 28.85 8.69
N SER A 94 12.33 28.06 7.62
CA SER A 94 12.34 26.61 7.75
C SER A 94 13.01 25.94 6.56
N ILE A 95 13.67 24.82 6.83
CA ILE A 95 14.09 23.84 5.84
C ILE A 95 13.43 22.51 6.22
N LEU A 96 12.74 21.91 5.26
CA LEU A 96 12.15 20.58 5.38
C LEU A 96 12.81 19.62 4.41
N TYR A 97 12.94 18.37 4.83
CA TYR A 97 13.55 17.27 4.09
C TYR A 97 12.61 16.06 4.07
N ILE A 98 12.59 15.36 2.95
CA ILE A 98 12.02 14.02 2.85
C ILE A 98 13.19 13.03 2.78
N PRO A 99 13.29 12.05 3.70
CA PRO A 99 14.29 10.99 3.62
C PRO A 99 14.14 10.17 2.32
N LYS A 100 15.23 9.64 1.78
CA LYS A 100 15.19 8.76 0.60
C LYS A 100 14.50 7.43 0.88
N GLU A 101 14.67 6.91 2.09
CA GLU A 101 14.11 5.63 2.52
C GLU A 101 13.21 5.81 3.75
N ALA A 102 12.17 4.97 3.82
CA ALA A 102 11.34 4.87 5.00
C ALA A 102 12.09 4.08 6.11
N PRO A 103 12.12 4.58 7.36
CA PRO A 103 12.61 3.78 8.49
C PRO A 103 11.87 2.45 8.61
N TYR A 104 12.56 1.38 9.01
CA TYR A 104 11.96 0.03 9.13
C TYR A 104 10.75 0.00 10.08
N ASP A 105 10.79 0.80 11.14
CA ASP A 105 9.77 0.94 12.17
C ASP A 105 8.68 1.97 11.84
N LEU A 106 8.73 2.63 10.67
CA LEU A 106 7.86 3.75 10.30
C LEU A 106 6.37 3.44 10.50
N TYR A 107 5.91 2.23 10.17
CA TYR A 107 4.49 1.86 10.32
C TYR A 107 4.11 1.44 11.74
N GLN A 108 5.03 0.83 12.50
CA GLN A 108 4.78 0.44 13.89
C GLN A 108 4.65 1.68 14.79
N ASP A 109 5.39 2.73 14.42
CA ASP A 109 5.51 3.95 15.21
C ASP A 109 4.55 5.05 14.77
N TYR A 110 3.61 4.76 13.86
CA TYR A 110 2.66 5.74 13.33
C TYR A 110 1.88 6.51 14.42
N TYR A 111 1.50 5.80 15.49
CA TYR A 111 0.78 6.40 16.63
C TYR A 111 1.70 6.81 17.78
N LYS A 112 3.01 6.54 17.69
CA LYS A 112 3.98 7.04 18.65
C LYS A 112 4.29 8.50 18.35
N LYS A 113 4.71 9.23 19.38
CA LYS A 113 5.18 10.60 19.22
C LYS A 113 6.53 10.57 18.52
N GLN A 114 6.56 10.95 17.25
CA GLN A 114 7.79 11.13 16.49
C GLN A 114 8.15 12.62 16.46
N SER A 115 9.41 12.93 16.73
CA SER A 115 9.89 14.31 16.79
C SER A 115 11.03 14.51 15.79
N ASN A 116 10.64 14.67 14.52
CA ASN A 116 11.58 14.81 13.40
C ASN A 116 11.91 16.28 13.05
N LEU A 117 11.26 17.23 13.73
CA LEU A 117 11.49 18.67 13.56
C LEU A 117 12.15 19.28 14.80
N LYS A 118 13.23 20.02 14.58
CA LYS A 118 13.88 20.82 15.64
C LYS A 118 13.35 22.25 15.61
N LEU A 119 12.87 22.73 16.75
CA LEU A 119 12.31 24.06 16.89
C LEU A 119 13.33 25.01 17.53
N TYR A 120 13.57 26.12 16.83
CA TYR A 120 14.44 27.21 17.23
C TYR A 120 13.62 28.49 17.42
N VAL A 121 14.08 29.33 18.34
CA VAL A 121 13.60 30.70 18.48
C VAL A 121 14.79 31.63 18.48
N ARG A 122 14.87 32.50 17.48
CA ARG A 122 15.99 33.42 17.26
C ARG A 122 17.34 32.67 17.22
N ARG A 123 17.37 31.53 16.51
CA ARG A 123 18.53 30.62 16.39
C ARG A 123 18.96 29.91 17.68
N VAL A 124 18.14 29.97 18.73
CA VAL A 124 18.36 29.18 19.96
C VAL A 124 17.45 27.96 19.91
N MET A 125 18.03 26.77 20.02
CA MET A 125 17.26 25.52 20.07
C MET A 125 16.38 25.53 21.32
N ILE A 126 15.09 25.24 21.14
CA ILE A 126 14.10 25.20 22.21
C ILE A 126 13.77 23.75 22.55
N THR A 127 13.41 22.96 21.55
CA THR A 127 13.05 21.55 21.71
C THR A 127 13.18 20.81 20.38
N ASP A 128 13.56 19.55 20.46
CA ASP A 128 13.52 18.54 19.40
C ASP A 128 12.49 17.45 19.69
N GLU A 129 11.67 17.60 20.73
CA GLU A 129 10.60 16.68 21.17
C GLU A 129 9.22 17.28 20.91
N PHE A 130 9.01 17.87 19.72
CA PHE A 130 7.78 18.59 19.40
C PHE A 130 6.97 17.94 18.28
N ASP A 131 5.90 17.25 18.67
CA ASP A 131 5.03 16.44 17.79
C ASP A 131 3.83 17.20 17.21
N GLU A 132 3.60 18.46 17.59
CA GLU A 132 2.41 19.22 17.15
C GLU A 132 2.63 20.08 15.89
N LEU A 133 3.85 20.16 15.35
CA LEU A 133 4.16 21.04 14.19
C LEU A 133 3.66 20.48 12.86
N LEU A 134 3.78 19.17 12.65
CA LEU A 134 3.26 18.48 11.47
C LEU A 134 2.23 17.44 11.89
N PRO A 135 1.20 17.21 11.05
CA PRO A 135 0.27 16.12 11.28
C PRO A 135 1.02 14.77 11.18
N ARG A 136 0.49 13.74 11.85
CA ARG A 136 1.13 12.41 11.94
C ARG A 136 1.45 11.80 10.58
N TYR A 137 0.56 11.99 9.61
CA TYR A 137 0.76 11.52 8.24
C TYR A 137 1.92 12.22 7.48
N LEU A 138 2.52 13.28 8.04
CA LEU A 138 3.76 13.90 7.56
C LEU A 138 4.90 13.74 8.57
N GLY A 139 4.76 12.81 9.53
CA GLY A 139 5.71 12.58 10.60
C GLY A 139 7.10 12.22 10.10
N PHE A 140 7.23 11.58 8.94
CA PHE A 140 8.51 11.23 8.31
C PHE A 140 9.36 12.43 7.86
N ILE A 141 8.79 13.64 7.79
CA ILE A 141 9.50 14.83 7.34
C ILE A 141 10.46 15.28 8.43
N LYS A 142 11.74 15.43 8.07
CA LYS A 142 12.81 15.92 8.95
C LYS A 142 13.07 17.40 8.67
N GLY A 143 13.54 18.17 9.65
CA GLY A 143 13.82 19.57 9.38
C GLY A 143 13.98 20.47 10.60
N VAL A 144 14.01 21.76 10.32
CA VAL A 144 14.17 22.83 11.31
C VAL A 144 13.13 23.91 11.09
N VAL A 145 12.67 24.51 12.19
CA VAL A 145 11.81 25.69 12.18
C VAL A 145 12.42 26.71 13.11
N ASP A 146 12.74 27.91 12.63
CA ASP A 146 13.28 29.00 13.44
C ASP A 146 12.34 30.21 13.39
N SER A 147 11.72 30.54 14.53
CA SER A 147 10.77 31.64 14.62
C SER A 147 11.34 32.80 15.45
N ASP A 148 11.19 34.02 14.94
CA ASP A 148 11.60 35.23 15.67
C ASP A 148 10.52 35.74 16.65
N SER A 149 9.31 35.19 16.54
CA SER A 149 8.07 35.74 17.11
C SER A 149 7.37 34.83 18.13
N LEU A 150 7.93 33.65 18.44
CA LEU A 150 7.37 32.76 19.46
C LEU A 150 7.61 33.30 20.89
N PRO A 151 6.56 33.45 21.73
CA PRO A 151 6.74 33.84 23.12
C PRO A 151 7.31 32.65 23.92
N LEU A 152 8.54 32.80 24.41
CA LEU A 152 9.18 31.80 25.25
C LEU A 152 8.70 31.91 26.70
N ASN A 153 8.46 30.77 27.33
CA ASN A 153 8.26 30.71 28.77
C ASN A 153 9.60 30.90 29.50
N VAL A 154 9.56 31.10 30.82
CA VAL A 154 10.77 31.32 31.63
C VAL A 154 11.71 30.11 31.61
N SER A 155 11.19 28.89 31.52
CA SER A 155 12.04 27.68 31.44
C SER A 155 12.70 27.48 30.08
N ARG A 156 12.23 28.14 29.02
CA ARG A 156 12.66 27.95 27.62
C ARG A 156 12.57 26.52 27.09
N GLU A 157 11.96 25.60 27.84
CA GLU A 157 11.85 24.17 27.51
C GLU A 157 10.42 23.77 27.13
N MET A 158 9.40 24.44 27.69
CA MET A 158 7.99 24.11 27.43
C MET A 158 7.26 25.29 26.80
N LEU A 159 6.96 25.18 25.51
CA LEU A 159 6.10 26.14 24.84
C LEU A 159 4.67 25.99 25.39
N GLN A 160 4.11 27.08 25.95
CA GLN A 160 2.69 27.11 26.29
C GLN A 160 1.87 26.86 25.02
N GLN A 161 0.80 26.06 25.09
CA GLN A 161 -0.09 25.78 23.96
C GLN A 161 -0.58 27.08 23.32
N ASN A 162 0.07 27.49 22.24
CA ASN A 162 -0.12 28.79 21.64
C ASN A 162 -0.80 28.64 20.28
N LYS A 163 -1.79 29.49 20.01
CA LYS A 163 -2.44 29.61 18.70
C LYS A 163 -1.42 29.81 17.58
N VAL A 164 -0.29 30.46 17.88
CA VAL A 164 0.83 30.68 16.96
C VAL A 164 1.40 29.37 16.40
N LEU A 165 1.58 28.33 17.23
CA LEU A 165 2.11 27.04 16.78
C LEU A 165 1.17 26.34 15.81
N LYS A 166 -0.15 26.45 16.03
CA LYS A 166 -1.15 25.92 15.09
C LYS A 166 -1.10 26.64 13.74
N VAL A 167 -0.80 27.93 13.71
CA VAL A 167 -0.63 28.70 12.48
C VAL A 167 0.66 28.30 11.76
N ILE A 168 1.77 28.14 12.49
CA ILE A 168 3.03 27.60 11.96
C ILE A 168 2.75 26.23 11.33
N GLY A 169 2.17 25.30 12.08
CA GLY A 169 1.89 23.95 11.59
C GLY A 169 1.05 23.94 10.31
N LYS A 170 -0.01 24.75 10.22
CA LYS A 170 -0.77 24.90 8.96
C LYS A 170 0.06 25.41 7.78
N LYS A 171 0.99 26.34 8.00
CA LYS A 171 1.90 26.82 6.94
C LYS A 171 2.90 25.74 6.56
N MET A 172 3.46 25.03 7.55
CA MET A 172 4.37 23.89 7.36
C MET A 172 3.73 22.78 6.54
N THR A 173 2.54 22.30 6.93
CA THR A 173 1.78 21.28 6.19
C THR A 173 1.54 21.68 4.75
N ARG A 174 1.16 22.95 4.50
CA ARG A 174 0.93 23.42 3.12
C ARG A 174 2.19 23.41 2.28
N LYS A 175 3.34 23.77 2.86
CA LYS A 175 4.66 23.77 2.19
C LYS A 175 5.17 22.36 1.96
N ALA A 176 5.02 21.45 2.93
CA ALA A 176 5.31 20.03 2.78
C ALA A 176 4.51 19.40 1.63
N LEU A 177 3.18 19.61 1.59
CA LEU A 177 2.35 19.10 0.49
C LEU A 177 2.69 19.74 -0.86
N ALA A 178 3.12 21.00 -0.87
CA ALA A 178 3.56 21.66 -2.10
C ALA A 178 4.90 21.08 -2.62
N MET A 179 5.84 20.77 -1.72
CA MET A 179 7.09 20.08 -2.06
C MET A 179 6.82 18.68 -2.64
N ILE A 180 5.87 17.94 -2.06
CA ILE A 180 5.48 16.62 -2.59
C ILE A 180 4.81 16.78 -3.96
N LYS A 181 3.90 17.75 -4.12
CA LYS A 181 3.25 18.02 -5.41
C LYS A 181 4.25 18.47 -6.48
N SER A 182 5.28 19.25 -6.16
CA SER A 182 6.30 19.63 -7.15
C SER A 182 7.11 18.43 -7.66
N MET A 183 7.32 17.40 -6.83
CA MET A 183 7.92 16.15 -7.32
C MET A 183 6.96 15.43 -8.27
N ALA A 184 5.68 15.36 -7.91
CA ALA A 184 4.64 14.75 -8.75
C ALA A 184 4.45 15.46 -10.09
N ASP A 185 4.60 16.78 -10.12
CA ASP A 185 4.47 17.61 -11.34
C ASP A 185 5.72 17.53 -12.23
N ALA A 186 6.90 17.26 -11.65
CA ALA A 186 8.12 17.02 -12.42
C ALA A 186 8.05 15.65 -13.10
N ASP A 187 7.69 14.61 -12.34
CA ASP A 187 7.45 13.24 -12.81
C ASP A 187 6.52 13.19 -14.03
N LYS A 188 5.39 13.91 -13.96
CA LYS A 188 4.45 13.99 -15.08
C LYS A 188 5.03 14.63 -16.35
N LYS A 189 5.90 15.64 -16.21
CA LYS A 189 6.52 16.28 -17.38
C LYS A 189 7.53 15.38 -18.04
N ASP A 190 8.27 14.61 -17.23
CA ASP A 190 9.23 13.65 -17.74
C ASP A 190 8.49 12.55 -18.53
N ASP A 191 7.37 12.03 -18.01
CA ASP A 191 6.48 11.10 -18.75
C ASP A 191 5.93 11.72 -20.07
N ASP A 192 5.44 12.97 -20.03
CA ASP A 192 4.91 13.67 -21.22
C ASP A 192 6.01 13.90 -22.29
N GLU A 193 7.25 14.23 -21.90
CA GLU A 193 8.39 14.41 -22.80
C GLU A 193 8.83 13.07 -23.43
N GLU A 194 8.85 11.97 -22.67
CA GLU A 194 9.14 10.62 -23.17
C GLU A 194 8.10 10.16 -24.22
N GLU A 195 6.80 10.39 -23.98
CA GLU A 195 5.75 10.03 -24.95
C GLU A 195 5.86 10.85 -26.26
N GLU A 196 6.19 12.14 -26.18
CA GLU A 196 6.40 12.98 -27.38
C GLU A 196 7.62 12.54 -28.22
N ASP A 197 8.69 12.10 -27.56
CA ASP A 197 9.91 11.59 -28.23
C ASP A 197 9.72 10.19 -28.84
N GLU A 198 8.85 9.35 -28.28
CA GLU A 198 8.46 8.07 -28.88
C GLU A 198 7.56 8.25 -30.13
N GLU A 199 6.68 9.26 -30.14
CA GLU A 199 5.83 9.57 -31.30
C GLU A 199 6.53 10.39 -32.39
N GLY A 200 7.65 11.05 -32.08
CA GLY A 200 8.45 11.86 -33.01
C GLY A 200 9.83 11.28 -33.30
N GLU A 201 10.02 10.61 -34.46
CA GLU A 201 11.36 10.15 -34.89
C GLU A 201 12.46 11.23 -34.74
N LYS A 202 13.41 10.95 -33.82
CA LYS A 202 14.80 11.45 -33.70
C LYS A 202 15.01 12.93 -33.97
N LYS A 203 15.08 13.72 -32.90
CA LYS A 203 15.93 14.92 -32.86
C LYS A 203 16.94 14.84 -31.71
N GLU A 204 18.14 15.30 -32.04
CA GLU A 204 19.37 15.20 -31.26
C GLU A 204 19.19 15.68 -29.81
N VAL A 205 19.39 14.75 -28.88
CA VAL A 205 19.44 14.97 -27.44
C VAL A 205 20.65 15.86 -27.12
N ALA A 206 20.39 17.04 -26.56
CA ALA A 206 21.41 17.85 -25.92
C ALA A 206 21.66 17.26 -24.53
N GLU A 207 22.93 16.92 -24.24
CA GLU A 207 23.44 16.35 -22.99
C GLU A 207 22.80 16.96 -21.73
N LYS A 208 21.75 16.30 -21.21
CA LYS A 208 21.55 16.15 -19.77
C LYS A 208 22.12 14.78 -19.42
N GLU A 209 22.83 14.67 -18.31
CA GLU A 209 23.24 13.38 -17.76
C GLU A 209 21.97 12.57 -17.44
N GLU A 210 21.56 11.74 -18.40
CA GLU A 210 20.47 10.77 -18.30
C GLU A 210 21.03 9.50 -17.69
N ASP A 211 20.78 9.31 -16.39
CA ASP A 211 20.73 7.95 -15.83
C ASP A 211 19.43 7.31 -16.31
N ALA A 212 19.46 6.68 -17.48
CA ALA A 212 18.33 6.08 -18.20
C ALA A 212 17.71 4.83 -17.52
N ASP A 213 17.84 4.68 -16.20
CA ASP A 213 17.25 3.60 -15.39
C ASP A 213 16.87 4.07 -13.96
N GLU A 214 17.00 5.36 -13.63
CA GLU A 214 16.66 5.83 -12.29
C GLU A 214 15.18 6.20 -12.17
N GLU A 215 14.42 5.32 -11.52
CA GLU A 215 13.06 5.59 -11.02
C GLU A 215 12.90 7.04 -10.51
N SER A 216 11.84 7.73 -10.97
CA SER A 216 11.63 9.15 -10.67
C SER A 216 11.57 9.44 -9.16
N LYS A 217 11.86 10.69 -8.79
CA LYS A 217 11.81 11.11 -7.37
C LYS A 217 10.43 10.90 -6.76
N TYR A 218 9.36 11.09 -7.55
CA TYR A 218 8.01 10.90 -7.06
C TYR A 218 7.65 9.43 -6.89
N THR A 219 8.07 8.57 -7.81
CA THR A 219 7.84 7.12 -7.69
C THR A 219 8.59 6.55 -6.48
N LYS A 220 9.86 6.94 -6.28
CA LYS A 220 10.63 6.64 -5.05
C LYS A 220 9.89 7.12 -3.78
N PHE A 221 9.38 8.35 -3.79
CA PHE A 221 8.56 8.88 -2.69
C PHE A 221 7.30 8.05 -2.43
N TRP A 222 6.58 7.70 -3.49
CA TRP A 222 5.30 7.01 -3.41
C TRP A 222 5.48 5.58 -2.87
N LYS A 223 6.50 4.85 -3.31
CA LYS A 223 6.84 3.52 -2.77
C LYS A 223 7.16 3.58 -1.26
N ALA A 224 7.89 4.59 -0.82
CA ALA A 224 8.28 4.72 0.58
C ALA A 224 7.15 5.25 1.49
N PHE A 225 6.40 6.26 1.03
CA PHE A 225 5.49 7.06 1.88
C PHE A 225 4.04 7.16 1.37
N GLY A 226 3.67 6.47 0.29
CA GLY A 226 2.31 6.54 -0.28
C GLY A 226 1.22 6.16 0.71
N LYS A 227 1.47 5.17 1.57
CA LYS A 227 0.55 4.78 2.66
C LYS A 227 0.31 5.91 3.67
N TYR A 228 1.31 6.75 3.94
CA TYR A 228 1.15 7.94 4.77
C TYR A 228 0.26 8.98 4.10
N ILE A 229 0.37 9.18 2.78
CA ILE A 229 -0.53 10.05 2.04
C ILE A 229 -1.98 9.54 2.10
N LYS A 230 -2.19 8.23 1.95
CA LYS A 230 -3.50 7.59 2.11
C LYS A 230 -4.08 7.82 3.51
N MET A 231 -3.26 7.66 4.56
CA MET A 231 -3.66 8.00 5.94
C MET A 231 -3.99 9.48 6.12
N GLY A 232 -3.21 10.37 5.51
CA GLY A 232 -3.49 11.80 5.52
C GLY A 232 -4.86 12.15 4.93
N LEU A 233 -5.31 11.43 3.89
CA LEU A 233 -6.62 11.64 3.28
C LEU A 233 -7.76 11.37 4.28
N ILE A 234 -7.57 10.37 5.13
CA ILE A 234 -8.49 9.97 6.21
C ILE A 234 -8.48 11.03 7.32
N GLU A 235 -7.29 11.39 7.80
CA GLU A 235 -7.12 12.23 9.00
C GLU A 235 -7.31 13.74 8.75
N ASP A 236 -6.87 14.25 7.59
CA ASP A 236 -6.82 15.69 7.28
C ASP A 236 -7.87 16.10 6.24
N ALA A 237 -9.09 16.31 6.73
CA ALA A 237 -10.20 16.78 5.91
C ALA A 237 -9.92 18.14 5.25
N ALA A 238 -9.08 19.01 5.85
CA ALA A 238 -8.81 20.35 5.32
C ALA A 238 -7.87 20.33 4.10
N ASN A 239 -7.00 19.31 4.01
CA ASN A 239 -6.07 19.14 2.89
C ASN A 239 -6.46 17.98 1.96
N ARG A 240 -7.61 17.32 2.17
CA ARG A 240 -8.05 16.14 1.43
C ARG A 240 -7.98 16.29 -0.10
N THR A 241 -8.43 17.41 -0.65
CA THR A 241 -8.37 17.67 -2.10
C THR A 241 -6.94 17.74 -2.63
N ARG A 242 -5.99 18.27 -1.85
CA ARG A 242 -4.58 18.32 -2.23
C ARG A 242 -3.94 16.94 -2.14
N LEU A 243 -4.29 16.17 -1.11
CA LEU A 243 -3.82 14.80 -0.90
C LEU A 243 -4.34 13.84 -1.98
N ALA A 244 -5.59 13.99 -2.42
CA ALA A 244 -6.16 13.15 -3.48
C ALA A 244 -5.38 13.25 -4.80
N LYS A 245 -4.84 14.44 -5.14
CA LYS A 245 -4.01 14.67 -6.33
C LYS A 245 -2.61 14.02 -6.24
N LEU A 246 -2.23 13.54 -5.07
CA LEU A 246 -0.97 12.82 -4.84
C LEU A 246 -1.16 11.30 -4.90
N LEU A 247 -2.38 10.80 -5.00
CA LEU A 247 -2.58 9.37 -5.10
C LEU A 247 -2.04 8.84 -6.44
N ARG A 248 -1.47 7.63 -6.40
CA ARG A 248 -1.11 6.83 -7.57
C ARG A 248 -1.71 5.44 -7.41
N TYR A 249 -2.17 4.88 -8.52
CA TYR A 249 -2.73 3.55 -8.56
C TYR A 249 -2.41 2.86 -9.89
N ALA A 250 -2.17 1.56 -9.84
CA ALA A 250 -2.22 0.73 -11.03
C ALA A 250 -3.65 0.65 -11.58
N THR A 251 -3.80 0.57 -12.89
CA THR A 251 -5.11 0.43 -13.56
C THR A 251 -5.12 -0.72 -14.54
N SER A 252 -6.30 -0.99 -15.11
CA SER A 252 -6.48 -1.97 -16.18
C SER A 252 -5.79 -1.59 -17.49
N LYS A 253 -5.33 -0.34 -17.64
CA LYS A 253 -4.69 0.18 -18.86
C LYS A 253 -3.25 0.63 -18.66
N SER A 254 -2.82 0.89 -17.42
CA SER A 254 -1.51 1.49 -17.13
C SER A 254 -0.32 0.52 -17.18
N GLY A 255 -0.55 -0.78 -17.45
CA GLY A 255 0.53 -1.78 -17.31
C GLY A 255 1.09 -1.75 -15.88
N ASP A 256 2.41 -1.80 -15.73
CA ASP A 256 3.05 -1.79 -14.41
C ASP A 256 3.27 -0.38 -13.83
N LYS A 257 2.99 0.67 -14.61
CA LYS A 257 3.02 2.05 -14.13
C LYS A 257 1.79 2.33 -13.25
N GLU A 258 1.97 3.14 -12.21
CA GLU A 258 0.86 3.69 -11.43
C GLU A 258 0.57 5.13 -11.87
N ILE A 259 -0.69 5.43 -12.20
CA ILE A 259 -1.09 6.75 -12.69
C ILE A 259 -1.84 7.55 -11.63
N SER A 260 -1.93 8.86 -11.82
CA SER A 260 -2.72 9.71 -10.93
C SER A 260 -4.22 9.63 -11.21
N LEU A 261 -5.03 10.09 -10.25
CA LEU A 261 -6.47 10.29 -10.50
C LEU A 261 -6.74 11.37 -11.56
N GLU A 262 -5.82 12.33 -11.74
CA GLU A 262 -5.93 13.36 -12.78
C GLU A 262 -5.76 12.71 -14.16
N ASP A 263 -4.82 11.78 -14.30
CA ASP A 263 -4.57 11.06 -15.56
C ASP A 263 -5.71 10.08 -15.86
N TYR A 264 -6.21 9.37 -14.86
CA TYR A 264 -7.42 8.56 -15.04
C TYR A 264 -8.58 9.42 -15.58
N VAL A 265 -8.80 10.61 -15.00
CA VAL A 265 -9.87 11.52 -15.43
C VAL A 265 -9.64 12.02 -16.86
N ALA A 266 -8.39 12.29 -17.24
CA ALA A 266 -8.03 12.65 -18.62
C ALA A 266 -8.31 11.50 -19.61
N ASN A 267 -8.12 10.25 -19.17
CA ASN A 267 -8.35 9.04 -19.97
C ASN A 267 -9.82 8.57 -19.98
N MET A 268 -10.70 9.24 -19.23
CA MET A 268 -12.13 8.89 -19.19
C MET A 268 -12.79 9.08 -20.56
N LYS A 269 -13.70 8.17 -20.90
CA LYS A 269 -14.55 8.34 -22.09
C LYS A 269 -15.49 9.53 -21.95
N GLU A 270 -15.88 10.14 -23.07
CA GLU A 270 -16.77 11.31 -23.08
C GLU A 270 -18.09 11.10 -22.33
N ASP A 271 -18.64 9.89 -22.39
CA ASP A 271 -19.89 9.49 -21.72
C ASP A 271 -19.69 8.94 -20.30
N GLN A 272 -18.43 8.79 -19.85
CA GLN A 272 -18.11 8.26 -18.53
C GLN A 272 -18.31 9.31 -17.44
N LYS A 273 -19.23 9.01 -16.51
CA LYS A 273 -19.59 9.93 -15.41
C LYS A 273 -18.86 9.66 -14.09
N ASN A 274 -18.30 8.46 -13.92
CA ASN A 274 -17.76 8.00 -12.65
C ASN A 274 -16.38 7.37 -12.84
N ILE A 275 -15.59 7.39 -11.77
CA ILE A 275 -14.32 6.66 -11.66
C ILE A 275 -14.65 5.27 -11.12
N TYR A 276 -14.19 4.22 -11.80
CA TYR A 276 -14.43 2.84 -11.37
C TYR A 276 -13.18 2.25 -10.75
N TYR A 277 -13.35 1.58 -9.62
CA TYR A 277 -12.26 0.93 -8.91
C TYR A 277 -12.68 -0.43 -8.37
N ILE A 278 -11.71 -1.28 -8.07
CA ILE A 278 -11.89 -2.53 -7.34
C ILE A 278 -10.78 -2.70 -6.32
N SER A 279 -11.12 -3.25 -5.16
CA SER A 279 -10.20 -3.48 -4.05
C SER A 279 -10.00 -4.97 -3.78
N GLY A 280 -8.77 -5.37 -3.46
CA GLY A 280 -8.41 -6.77 -3.25
C GLY A 280 -6.94 -6.94 -2.86
N GLU A 281 -6.39 -8.13 -3.08
CA GLU A 281 -5.03 -8.48 -2.66
C GLU A 281 -3.98 -8.10 -3.70
N ASP A 282 -4.25 -8.38 -4.97
CA ASP A 282 -3.30 -8.18 -6.06
C ASP A 282 -4.00 -7.82 -7.37
N LYS A 283 -3.25 -7.18 -8.26
CA LYS A 283 -3.75 -6.69 -9.54
C LYS A 283 -4.24 -7.82 -10.46
N GLU A 284 -3.58 -8.98 -10.46
CA GLU A 284 -3.86 -10.07 -11.39
C GLU A 284 -5.19 -10.75 -11.07
N SER A 285 -5.45 -11.02 -9.79
CA SER A 285 -6.73 -11.56 -9.32
C SER A 285 -7.89 -10.58 -9.55
N LEU A 286 -7.66 -9.29 -9.32
CA LEU A 286 -8.65 -8.24 -9.53
C LEU A 286 -9.03 -8.08 -11.01
N LEU A 287 -8.06 -8.14 -11.93
CA LEU A 287 -8.31 -8.06 -13.37
C LEU A 287 -9.17 -9.23 -13.88
N LYS A 288 -9.03 -10.41 -13.27
CA LYS A 288 -9.81 -11.63 -13.60
C LYS A 288 -11.16 -11.71 -12.88
N SER A 289 -11.51 -10.72 -12.06
CA SER A 289 -12.75 -10.76 -11.28
C SER A 289 -13.99 -10.71 -12.19
N PRO A 290 -15.02 -11.55 -11.95
CA PRO A 290 -16.29 -11.44 -12.67
C PRO A 290 -16.97 -10.07 -12.55
N SER A 291 -16.69 -9.34 -11.46
CA SER A 291 -17.27 -8.03 -11.18
C SER A 291 -16.82 -6.92 -12.14
N VAL A 292 -15.66 -7.09 -12.81
CA VAL A 292 -15.10 -6.09 -13.73
C VAL A 292 -15.37 -6.37 -15.21
N GLU A 293 -15.88 -7.57 -15.55
CA GLU A 293 -16.01 -8.03 -16.95
C GLU A 293 -16.76 -7.03 -17.84
N LYS A 294 -17.91 -6.52 -17.40
CA LYS A 294 -18.70 -5.57 -18.19
C LYS A 294 -17.93 -4.27 -18.43
N LEU A 295 -17.28 -3.72 -17.40
CA LEU A 295 -16.47 -2.50 -17.52
C LEU A 295 -15.34 -2.68 -18.54
N LEU A 296 -14.60 -3.79 -18.44
CA LEU A 296 -13.55 -4.13 -19.40
C LEU A 296 -14.09 -4.34 -20.82
N SER A 297 -15.25 -4.99 -20.97
CA SER A 297 -15.88 -5.18 -22.30
C SER A 297 -16.34 -3.87 -22.95
N MET A 298 -16.59 -2.85 -22.12
CA MET A 298 -16.88 -1.49 -22.56
C MET A 298 -15.61 -0.65 -22.67
N ASP A 299 -14.43 -1.24 -22.47
CA ASP A 299 -13.12 -0.59 -22.48
C ASP A 299 -13.05 0.59 -21.48
N ILE A 300 -13.79 0.50 -20.39
CA ILE A 300 -13.72 1.44 -19.26
C ILE A 300 -12.52 1.05 -18.40
N GLU A 301 -11.68 2.04 -18.10
CA GLU A 301 -10.51 1.86 -17.24
C GLU A 301 -10.92 1.64 -15.78
N ILE A 302 -10.19 0.77 -15.07
CA ILE A 302 -10.49 0.39 -13.69
C ILE A 302 -9.25 0.57 -12.83
N ILE A 303 -9.41 1.28 -11.71
CA ILE A 303 -8.36 1.46 -10.71
C ILE A 303 -8.27 0.21 -9.82
N PHE A 304 -7.07 -0.30 -9.61
CA PHE A 304 -6.80 -1.41 -8.70
C PHE A 304 -6.26 -0.90 -7.36
N MET A 305 -6.96 -1.24 -6.29
CA MET A 305 -6.61 -0.87 -4.92
C MET A 305 -6.20 -2.09 -4.13
N THR A 306 -4.88 -2.26 -3.97
CA THR A 306 -4.28 -3.48 -3.39
C THR A 306 -3.84 -3.31 -1.94
N ASP A 307 -3.75 -2.07 -1.43
CA ASP A 307 -3.41 -1.86 -0.03
C ASP A 307 -4.64 -1.95 0.87
N SER A 308 -4.49 -2.57 2.05
CA SER A 308 -5.56 -2.62 3.07
C SER A 308 -6.06 -1.23 3.52
N VAL A 309 -5.24 -0.19 3.42
CA VAL A 309 -5.62 1.19 3.77
C VAL A 309 -6.54 1.83 2.72
N ASP A 310 -6.55 1.33 1.48
CA ASP A 310 -7.37 1.89 0.40
C ASP A 310 -8.86 1.78 0.71
N GLU A 311 -9.29 0.69 1.35
CA GLU A 311 -10.67 0.47 1.80
C GLU A 311 -11.16 1.53 2.80
N TYR A 312 -10.26 2.14 3.57
CA TYR A 312 -10.57 3.29 4.43
C TYR A 312 -10.44 4.63 3.70
N THR A 313 -9.50 4.71 2.77
CA THR A 313 -9.22 5.90 1.97
C THR A 313 -10.42 6.27 1.10
N VAL A 314 -11.01 5.31 0.39
CA VAL A 314 -12.19 5.54 -0.47
C VAL A 314 -13.47 5.89 0.27
N GLN A 315 -13.57 5.57 1.56
CA GLN A 315 -14.68 6.06 2.39
C GLN A 315 -14.62 7.58 2.61
N HIS A 316 -13.42 8.16 2.52
CA HIS A 316 -13.18 9.59 2.67
C HIS A 316 -13.04 10.29 1.30
N LEU A 317 -12.65 9.55 0.25
CA LEU A 317 -12.58 10.00 -1.14
C LEU A 317 -13.82 9.53 -1.92
N THR A 318 -14.96 10.17 -1.69
CA THR A 318 -16.22 9.79 -2.37
C THR A 318 -16.36 10.38 -3.78
N GLU A 319 -15.62 11.46 -4.06
CA GLU A 319 -15.64 12.19 -5.33
C GLU A 319 -14.27 12.81 -5.61
N PHE A 320 -13.87 12.83 -6.88
CA PHE A 320 -12.70 13.53 -7.39
C PHE A 320 -13.10 14.30 -8.66
N GLU A 321 -12.85 15.61 -8.68
CA GLU A 321 -13.16 16.50 -9.83
C GLU A 321 -14.59 16.37 -10.40
N GLY A 322 -15.60 16.26 -9.53
CA GLY A 322 -16.99 16.11 -9.94
C GLY A 322 -17.41 14.67 -10.26
N LYS A 323 -16.47 13.73 -10.27
CA LYS A 323 -16.69 12.31 -10.62
C LYS A 323 -16.74 11.47 -9.36
N ARG A 324 -17.80 10.70 -9.16
CA ARG A 324 -17.91 9.79 -8.01
C ARG A 324 -17.03 8.57 -8.22
N LEU A 325 -16.47 8.04 -7.13
CA LEU A 325 -15.78 6.76 -7.12
C LEU A 325 -16.81 5.64 -6.90
N ILE A 326 -16.82 4.64 -7.78
CA ILE A 326 -17.76 3.51 -7.77
C ILE A 326 -16.97 2.21 -7.69
N ASN A 327 -17.24 1.42 -6.64
CA ASN A 327 -16.62 0.11 -6.46
C ASN A 327 -17.30 -0.93 -7.37
N ALA A 328 -16.54 -1.59 -8.25
CA ALA A 328 -17.03 -2.61 -9.15
C ALA A 328 -17.53 -3.88 -8.43
N SER A 329 -17.07 -4.14 -7.20
CA SER A 329 -17.51 -5.27 -6.36
C SER A 329 -18.78 -4.97 -5.55
N ARG A 330 -19.41 -3.80 -5.74
CA ARG A 330 -20.71 -3.45 -5.14
C ARG A 330 -21.84 -3.53 -6.17
N GLU A 331 -23.05 -3.75 -5.67
CA GLU A 331 -24.24 -3.69 -6.50
C GLU A 331 -24.45 -2.31 -7.14
N GLY A 332 -25.28 -2.27 -8.18
CA GLY A 332 -25.78 -0.99 -8.70
C GLY A 332 -24.76 -0.25 -9.56
N LEU A 333 -23.93 -0.97 -10.33
CA LEU A 333 -23.06 -0.40 -11.35
C LEU A 333 -23.81 0.61 -12.22
N LYS A 334 -23.38 1.87 -12.14
CA LYS A 334 -24.03 2.99 -12.84
C LYS A 334 -23.39 3.14 -14.20
N LEU A 335 -23.91 2.39 -15.18
CA LEU A 335 -23.53 2.52 -16.58
C LEU A 335 -24.56 3.39 -17.32
N GLU A 336 -24.10 4.17 -18.29
CA GLU A 336 -25.01 4.86 -19.19
C GLU A 336 -25.62 3.85 -20.17
N GLU A 337 -26.89 3.50 -19.93
CA GLU A 337 -27.62 2.51 -20.73
C GLU A 337 -28.63 3.19 -21.66
N GLY A 338 -28.57 2.86 -22.95
CA GLY A 338 -29.58 3.25 -23.93
C GLY A 338 -30.90 2.49 -23.76
N ASP A 339 -31.99 3.00 -24.35
CA ASP A 339 -33.34 2.42 -24.22
C ASP A 339 -33.44 0.93 -24.63
N LYS A 340 -32.62 0.50 -25.58
CA LYS A 340 -32.56 -0.91 -26.01
C LYS A 340 -32.01 -1.84 -24.92
N GLU A 341 -31.04 -1.37 -24.14
CA GLU A 341 -30.42 -2.18 -23.08
C GLU A 341 -31.38 -2.33 -21.90
N LYS A 342 -32.08 -1.25 -21.52
CA LYS A 342 -33.14 -1.28 -20.51
C LYS A 342 -34.26 -2.26 -20.87
N LYS A 343 -34.77 -2.21 -22.11
CA LYS A 343 -35.80 -3.17 -22.59
C LYS A 343 -35.31 -4.62 -22.60
N ARG A 344 -34.01 -4.84 -22.89
CA ARG A 344 -33.40 -6.16 -22.86
C ARG A 344 -33.32 -6.70 -21.43
N GLU A 345 -32.92 -5.86 -20.48
CA GLU A 345 -32.86 -6.20 -19.06
C GLU A 345 -34.26 -6.61 -18.54
N GLU A 346 -35.31 -5.86 -18.86
CA GLU A 346 -36.69 -6.19 -18.50
C GLU A 346 -37.15 -7.53 -19.10
N SER A 347 -36.75 -7.80 -20.34
CA SER A 347 -37.06 -9.07 -21.03
C SER A 347 -36.37 -10.25 -20.34
N TYR A 348 -35.09 -10.11 -19.98
CA TYR A 348 -34.37 -11.14 -19.24
C TYR A 348 -34.93 -11.37 -17.85
N LYS A 349 -35.25 -10.30 -17.11
CA LYS A 349 -35.90 -10.40 -15.79
C LYS A 349 -37.19 -11.23 -15.86
N THR A 350 -37.98 -11.02 -16.90
CA THR A 350 -39.22 -11.78 -17.12
C THR A 350 -38.94 -13.25 -17.47
N MET A 351 -38.01 -13.50 -18.39
CA MET A 351 -37.69 -14.85 -18.88
C MET A 351 -37.07 -15.77 -17.82
N PHE A 352 -36.28 -15.20 -16.91
CA PHE A 352 -35.55 -15.91 -15.86
C PHE A 352 -36.18 -15.77 -14.47
N LYS A 353 -37.33 -15.10 -14.35
CA LYS A 353 -38.06 -14.98 -13.08
C LYS A 353 -38.19 -16.30 -12.29
N PRO A 354 -38.52 -17.45 -12.91
CA PRO A 354 -38.60 -18.72 -12.18
C PRO A 354 -37.28 -19.09 -11.50
N LEU A 355 -36.15 -18.96 -12.21
CA LEU A 355 -34.82 -19.25 -11.65
C LEU A 355 -34.42 -18.24 -10.57
N LEU A 356 -34.73 -16.96 -10.76
CA LEU A 356 -34.41 -15.90 -9.78
C LEU A 356 -35.17 -16.11 -8.46
N ASP A 357 -36.47 -16.42 -8.54
CA ASP A 357 -37.31 -16.69 -7.38
C ASP A 357 -36.84 -17.97 -6.68
N TYR A 358 -36.61 -19.05 -7.43
CA TYR A 358 -36.13 -20.33 -6.90
C TYR A 358 -34.77 -20.21 -6.20
N ALA A 359 -33.81 -19.52 -6.83
CA ALA A 359 -32.50 -19.27 -6.24
C ALA A 359 -32.62 -18.41 -4.97
N LYS A 360 -33.52 -17.42 -4.95
CA LYS A 360 -33.77 -16.60 -3.75
C LYS A 360 -34.33 -17.44 -2.60
N ASP A 361 -35.22 -18.38 -2.89
CA ASP A 361 -35.83 -19.26 -1.88
C ASP A 361 -34.78 -20.22 -1.29
N ILE A 362 -33.92 -20.83 -2.12
CA ILE A 362 -32.84 -21.72 -1.65
C ILE A 362 -31.80 -20.95 -0.82
N LEU A 363 -31.32 -19.82 -1.35
CA LEU A 363 -30.25 -19.07 -0.70
C LEU A 363 -30.75 -18.33 0.54
N GLY A 364 -32.05 -18.05 0.61
CA GLY A 364 -32.72 -17.51 1.79
C GLY A 364 -32.03 -16.27 2.35
N LYS A 365 -31.49 -16.39 3.57
CA LYS A 365 -30.79 -15.32 4.29
C LYS A 365 -29.33 -15.12 3.86
N LYS A 366 -28.75 -16.04 3.09
CA LYS A 366 -27.35 -15.93 2.61
C LYS A 366 -27.19 -14.78 1.60
N VAL A 367 -28.27 -14.41 0.90
CA VAL A 367 -28.30 -13.30 -0.06
C VAL A 367 -29.45 -12.35 0.26
N GLU A 368 -29.26 -11.05 0.00
CA GLU A 368 -30.36 -10.08 0.06
C GLU A 368 -31.17 -10.09 -1.22
N LYS A 369 -30.51 -10.15 -2.38
CA LYS A 369 -31.16 -10.08 -3.69
C LYS A 369 -30.58 -11.10 -4.65
N VAL A 370 -31.45 -11.64 -5.51
CA VAL A 370 -31.06 -12.41 -6.70
C VAL A 370 -31.58 -11.66 -7.93
N GLN A 371 -30.71 -11.34 -8.88
CA GLN A 371 -31.10 -10.55 -10.05
C GLN A 371 -30.31 -10.88 -11.32
N ILE A 372 -30.80 -10.38 -12.46
CA ILE A 372 -30.03 -10.37 -13.71
C ILE A 372 -28.84 -9.43 -13.56
N SER A 373 -27.67 -9.90 -13.99
CA SER A 373 -26.44 -9.14 -13.82
C SER A 373 -26.30 -7.94 -14.74
N LYS A 374 -25.69 -6.88 -14.19
CA LYS A 374 -25.12 -5.75 -14.94
C LYS A 374 -23.59 -5.82 -15.07
N HIS A 375 -22.94 -6.75 -14.37
CA HIS A 375 -21.48 -6.87 -14.28
C HIS A 375 -20.90 -7.94 -15.20
N LEU A 376 -21.67 -8.98 -15.49
CA LEU A 376 -21.17 -10.18 -16.15
C LEU A 376 -21.20 -10.09 -17.68
N VAL A 377 -20.20 -10.70 -18.30
CA VAL A 377 -20.12 -10.95 -19.75
C VAL A 377 -19.95 -12.45 -20.00
N GLN A 378 -18.90 -13.04 -19.44
CA GLN A 378 -18.52 -14.44 -19.62
C GLN A 378 -18.91 -15.29 -18.41
N SER A 379 -18.73 -14.79 -17.19
CA SER A 379 -19.00 -15.61 -16.01
C SER A 379 -20.51 -15.92 -15.85
N PRO A 380 -20.86 -17.09 -15.28
CA PRO A 380 -22.26 -17.49 -15.08
C PRO A 380 -22.95 -16.67 -13.99
N VAL A 381 -22.22 -16.35 -12.93
CA VAL A 381 -22.74 -15.72 -11.71
C VAL A 381 -21.68 -14.84 -11.06
N VAL A 382 -22.11 -13.89 -10.24
CA VAL A 382 -21.23 -13.09 -9.38
C VAL A 382 -21.92 -12.82 -8.04
N VAL A 383 -21.12 -12.76 -6.98
CA VAL A 383 -21.56 -12.26 -5.67
C VAL A 383 -20.95 -10.89 -5.45
N LEU A 384 -21.79 -9.91 -5.11
CA LEU A 384 -21.40 -8.54 -4.87
C LEU A 384 -21.77 -8.13 -3.44
N SER A 385 -21.07 -7.14 -2.93
CA SER A 385 -21.49 -6.43 -1.71
C SER A 385 -22.69 -5.53 -2.02
N ALA A 386 -23.53 -5.27 -1.03
CA ALA A 386 -24.55 -4.23 -1.10
C ALA A 386 -23.90 -2.84 -1.20
N ASP A 387 -24.68 -1.81 -1.54
CA ASP A 387 -24.17 -0.43 -1.63
C ASP A 387 -23.65 0.10 -0.28
N TYR A 388 -24.15 -0.46 0.83
CA TYR A 388 -23.75 -0.12 2.21
C TYR A 388 -23.14 -1.33 2.93
N GLY A 389 -22.32 -1.07 3.95
CA GLY A 389 -21.63 -2.10 4.73
C GLY A 389 -20.26 -2.48 4.16
N TRP A 390 -19.65 -3.52 4.73
CA TRP A 390 -18.30 -3.96 4.38
C TRP A 390 -18.23 -4.71 3.05
N THR A 391 -17.21 -4.39 2.26
CA THR A 391 -16.80 -5.22 1.12
C THR A 391 -16.19 -6.54 1.62
N ALA A 392 -15.99 -7.51 0.72
CA ALA A 392 -15.27 -8.74 1.05
C ALA A 392 -13.85 -8.44 1.60
N GLN A 393 -13.15 -7.51 0.96
CA GLN A 393 -11.81 -7.10 1.39
C GLN A 393 -11.84 -6.39 2.75
N MET A 394 -12.81 -5.49 2.99
CA MET A 394 -12.95 -4.85 4.29
C MET A 394 -13.32 -5.85 5.40
N GLU A 395 -14.16 -6.85 5.11
CA GLU A 395 -14.47 -7.93 6.04
C GLU A 395 -13.21 -8.72 6.43
N LYS A 396 -12.35 -9.04 5.45
CA LYS A 396 -11.06 -9.70 5.68
C LYS A 396 -10.15 -8.84 6.56
N VAL A 397 -10.00 -7.56 6.23
CA VAL A 397 -9.16 -6.61 7.00
C VAL A 397 -9.67 -6.51 8.44
N MET A 398 -10.97 -6.35 8.64
CA MET A 398 -11.57 -6.21 9.97
C MET A 398 -11.46 -7.50 10.80
N LYS A 399 -11.64 -8.67 10.17
CA LYS A 399 -11.48 -9.95 10.86
C LYS A 399 -10.04 -10.21 11.30
N SER A 400 -9.07 -9.70 10.55
CA SER A 400 -7.65 -9.86 10.86
C SER A 400 -7.14 -8.96 12.00
N GLN A 401 -7.95 -7.99 12.46
CA GLN A 401 -7.58 -7.12 13.59
C GLN A 401 -7.72 -7.87 14.92
N ALA A 402 -6.58 -8.22 15.54
CA ALA A 402 -6.51 -9.02 16.76
C ALA A 402 -7.27 -8.43 17.97
N PHE A 403 -7.36 -7.10 18.08
CA PHE A 403 -7.99 -6.40 19.21
C PHE A 403 -9.39 -5.85 18.89
N ALA A 404 -9.94 -6.13 17.71
CA ALA A 404 -11.27 -5.66 17.32
C ALA A 404 -12.37 -6.58 17.86
N ASP A 405 -13.34 -6.01 18.56
CA ASP A 405 -14.55 -6.73 18.98
C ASP A 405 -15.50 -6.93 17.80
N GLN A 406 -15.40 -8.09 17.15
CA GLN A 406 -16.17 -8.41 15.94
C GLN A 406 -17.70 -8.41 16.17
N SER A 407 -18.15 -8.68 17.40
CA SER A 407 -19.59 -8.73 17.71
C SER A 407 -20.27 -7.37 17.53
N LYS A 408 -19.53 -6.27 17.75
CA LYS A 408 -20.02 -4.90 17.58
C LYS A 408 -20.22 -4.50 16.12
N PHE A 409 -19.64 -5.23 15.17
CA PHE A 409 -19.69 -4.89 13.75
C PHE A 409 -20.51 -5.90 12.94
N GLU A 410 -21.26 -6.79 13.58
CA GLU A 410 -22.06 -7.79 12.88
C GLU A 410 -23.13 -7.16 11.97
N PHE A 411 -23.67 -5.99 12.36
CA PHE A 411 -24.59 -5.22 11.53
C PHE A 411 -23.94 -4.56 10.30
N MET A 412 -22.60 -4.45 10.28
CA MET A 412 -21.82 -3.90 9.17
C MET A 412 -21.46 -4.95 8.12
N LYS A 413 -21.64 -6.25 8.42
CA LYS A 413 -21.50 -7.31 7.43
C LYS A 413 -22.47 -7.03 6.30
N SER A 414 -21.93 -6.76 5.11
CA SER A 414 -22.77 -6.52 3.94
C SER A 414 -23.57 -7.78 3.65
N LYS A 415 -24.87 -7.59 3.42
CA LYS A 415 -25.63 -8.65 2.76
C LYS A 415 -25.12 -8.80 1.33
N ARG A 416 -25.21 -10.02 0.81
CA ARG A 416 -24.66 -10.38 -0.49
C ARG A 416 -25.72 -10.24 -1.58
N MET A 417 -25.34 -9.70 -2.73
CA MET A 417 -26.17 -9.67 -3.93
C MET A 417 -25.68 -10.75 -4.89
N PHE A 418 -26.58 -11.64 -5.31
CA PHE A 418 -26.26 -12.70 -6.25
C PHE A 418 -26.80 -12.33 -7.63
N GLU A 419 -25.92 -12.10 -8.58
CA GLU A 419 -26.32 -11.80 -9.95
C GLU A 419 -26.05 -12.97 -10.88
N VAL A 420 -26.98 -13.22 -11.81
CA VAL A 420 -26.90 -14.30 -12.80
C VAL A 420 -26.77 -13.74 -14.20
N ASN A 421 -25.95 -14.38 -15.04
CA ASN A 421 -25.77 -14.02 -16.44
C ASN A 421 -26.81 -14.75 -17.32
N PRO A 422 -27.81 -14.07 -17.87
CA PRO A 422 -28.89 -14.69 -18.66
C PRO A 422 -28.41 -15.22 -20.02
N ARG A 423 -27.17 -14.90 -20.42
CA ARG A 423 -26.56 -15.36 -21.68
C ARG A 423 -25.68 -16.59 -21.50
N HIS A 424 -25.35 -16.94 -20.26
CA HIS A 424 -24.45 -18.06 -20.01
C HIS A 424 -25.15 -19.41 -20.25
N PRO A 425 -24.53 -20.36 -20.98
CA PRO A 425 -25.17 -21.64 -21.32
C PRO A 425 -25.68 -22.41 -20.09
N MET A 426 -24.90 -22.44 -19.01
CA MET A 426 -25.33 -23.10 -17.76
C MET A 426 -26.60 -22.48 -17.18
N ILE A 427 -26.74 -21.15 -17.24
CA ILE A 427 -27.89 -20.44 -16.65
C ILE A 427 -29.13 -20.64 -17.51
N ILE A 428 -28.97 -20.66 -18.84
CA ILE A 428 -30.05 -20.97 -19.79
C ILE A 428 -30.58 -22.38 -19.56
N GLU A 429 -29.67 -23.37 -19.50
CA GLU A 429 -30.01 -24.77 -19.26
C GLU A 429 -30.68 -24.97 -17.90
N LEU A 430 -30.13 -24.35 -16.84
CA LEU A 430 -30.70 -24.42 -15.49
C LEU A 430 -32.14 -23.87 -15.46
N ASN A 431 -32.40 -22.76 -16.15
CA ASN A 431 -33.73 -22.19 -16.28
C ASN A 431 -34.69 -23.06 -17.10
N SER A 432 -34.20 -23.80 -18.11
CA SER A 432 -35.03 -24.73 -18.90
C SER A 432 -35.42 -25.95 -18.06
N ARG A 433 -34.47 -26.57 -17.36
CA ARG A 433 -34.72 -27.74 -16.50
C ARG A 433 -35.74 -27.44 -15.42
N LEU A 434 -35.62 -26.27 -14.78
CA LEU A 434 -36.56 -25.82 -13.77
C LEU A 434 -37.99 -25.67 -14.31
N LYS A 435 -38.17 -25.35 -15.60
CA LYS A 435 -39.48 -25.23 -16.25
C LYS A 435 -40.06 -26.56 -16.71
N GLU A 436 -39.22 -27.49 -17.12
CA GLU A 436 -39.63 -28.74 -17.78
C GLU A 436 -39.90 -29.90 -16.82
N LYS A 437 -39.15 -30.01 -15.70
CA LYS A 437 -39.29 -31.11 -14.73
C LYS A 437 -38.96 -30.69 -13.29
N PRO A 438 -39.93 -30.73 -12.35
CA PRO A 438 -39.63 -30.64 -10.92
C PRO A 438 -39.06 -31.96 -10.34
N GLU A 439 -39.11 -33.08 -11.07
CA GLU A 439 -38.40 -34.32 -10.70
C GLU A 439 -36.89 -34.12 -10.93
N GLY A 440 -36.16 -33.75 -9.86
CA GLY A 440 -34.75 -33.33 -9.90
C GLY A 440 -34.46 -32.04 -9.14
N GLU A 441 -35.42 -31.52 -8.37
CA GLU A 441 -35.30 -30.30 -7.56
C GLU A 441 -34.03 -30.29 -6.69
N ASP A 442 -33.67 -31.42 -6.08
CA ASP A 442 -32.44 -31.55 -5.27
C ASP A 442 -31.17 -31.33 -6.11
N THR A 443 -31.13 -31.85 -7.35
CA THR A 443 -29.99 -31.65 -8.24
C THR A 443 -29.87 -30.19 -8.71
N ILE A 444 -31.00 -29.53 -9.00
CA ILE A 444 -31.03 -28.12 -9.40
C ILE A 444 -30.63 -27.23 -8.21
N LYS A 445 -31.14 -27.55 -7.02
CA LYS A 445 -30.76 -26.90 -5.76
C LYS A 445 -29.26 -27.01 -5.54
N ASP A 446 -28.69 -28.18 -5.78
CA ASP A 446 -27.26 -28.40 -5.62
C ASP A 446 -26.43 -27.59 -6.62
N MET A 447 -26.87 -27.49 -7.88
CA MET A 447 -26.22 -26.64 -8.89
C MET A 447 -26.26 -25.15 -8.50
N VAL A 448 -27.40 -24.64 -8.03
CA VAL A 448 -27.53 -23.24 -7.59
C VAL A 448 -26.62 -22.95 -6.39
N MET A 449 -26.60 -23.85 -5.40
CA MET A 449 -25.73 -23.71 -4.24
C MET A 449 -24.25 -23.74 -4.61
N SER A 450 -23.84 -24.66 -5.49
CA SER A 450 -22.45 -24.74 -5.95
C SER A 450 -22.02 -23.49 -6.73
N LEU A 451 -22.89 -22.97 -7.60
CA LEU A 451 -22.64 -21.69 -8.29
C LEU A 451 -22.51 -20.53 -7.31
N TYR A 452 -23.38 -20.46 -6.31
CA TYR A 452 -23.31 -19.44 -5.26
C TYR A 452 -22.01 -19.53 -4.45
N LEU A 453 -21.66 -20.70 -3.93
CA LEU A 453 -20.46 -20.89 -3.12
C LEU A 453 -19.18 -20.60 -3.93
N SER A 454 -19.13 -21.04 -5.19
CA SER A 454 -18.04 -20.68 -6.11
C SER A 454 -17.94 -19.16 -6.30
N ALA A 455 -19.07 -18.47 -6.47
CA ALA A 455 -19.09 -17.01 -6.61
C ALA A 455 -18.70 -16.28 -5.31
N VAL A 456 -19.04 -16.82 -4.13
CA VAL A 456 -18.61 -16.28 -2.83
C VAL A 456 -17.09 -16.31 -2.71
N VAL A 457 -16.47 -17.45 -3.05
CA VAL A 457 -15.00 -17.59 -3.04
C VAL A 457 -14.37 -16.65 -4.06
N SER A 458 -14.89 -16.62 -5.29
CA SER A 458 -14.39 -15.74 -6.35
C SER A 458 -14.51 -14.25 -6.02
N ALA A 459 -15.46 -13.85 -5.18
CA ALA A 459 -15.63 -12.48 -4.71
C ALA A 459 -14.70 -12.13 -3.52
N GLY A 460 -13.86 -13.07 -3.06
CA GLY A 460 -12.90 -12.86 -1.96
C GLY A 460 -13.49 -13.03 -0.56
N TYR A 461 -14.71 -13.54 -0.44
CA TYR A 461 -15.29 -13.84 0.88
C TYR A 461 -14.74 -15.15 1.44
N GLN A 462 -14.45 -15.13 2.74
CA GLN A 462 -14.20 -16.36 3.48
C GLN A 462 -15.51 -17.15 3.63
N LEU A 463 -15.45 -18.44 3.28
CA LEU A 463 -16.53 -19.37 3.58
C LEU A 463 -16.66 -19.55 5.10
N MET A 464 -17.89 -19.60 5.58
CA MET A 464 -18.16 -20.05 6.94
C MET A 464 -17.77 -21.53 7.07
N PRO A 465 -17.40 -22.04 8.26
CA PRO A 465 -17.01 -23.45 8.41
C PRO A 465 -18.04 -24.44 7.85
N GLU A 466 -19.32 -24.20 8.10
CA GLU A 466 -20.44 -24.96 7.55
C GLU A 466 -20.49 -24.90 6.00
N ASP A 467 -20.30 -23.71 5.42
CA ASP A 467 -20.28 -23.53 3.96
C ASP A 467 -19.05 -24.17 3.31
N ALA A 468 -17.91 -24.21 4.01
CA ALA A 468 -16.69 -24.82 3.53
C ALA A 468 -16.80 -26.35 3.49
N GLN A 469 -17.38 -26.95 4.53
CA GLN A 469 -17.67 -28.38 4.56
C GLN A 469 -18.70 -28.74 3.47
N ASP A 470 -19.80 -27.99 3.40
CA ASP A 470 -20.82 -28.17 2.36
C ASP A 470 -20.23 -28.07 0.94
N PHE A 471 -19.32 -27.12 0.71
CA PHE A 471 -18.63 -26.96 -0.57
C PHE A 471 -17.76 -28.18 -0.89
N GLY A 472 -16.97 -28.66 0.08
CA GLY A 472 -16.14 -29.85 -0.07
C GLY A 472 -16.96 -31.10 -0.39
N ASP A 473 -18.05 -31.33 0.34
CA ASP A 473 -18.95 -32.46 0.13
C ASP A 473 -19.59 -32.43 -1.27
N ARG A 474 -19.97 -31.23 -1.75
CA ARG A 474 -20.54 -31.02 -3.09
C ARG A 474 -19.53 -31.29 -4.20
N VAL A 475 -18.29 -30.83 -4.05
CA VAL A 475 -17.21 -31.14 -4.98
C VAL A 475 -16.92 -32.64 -4.98
N GLY A 476 -16.85 -33.26 -3.80
CA GLY A 476 -16.69 -34.71 -3.66
C GLY A 476 -17.78 -35.49 -4.40
N LYS A 477 -19.05 -35.14 -4.21
CA LYS A 477 -20.19 -35.75 -4.92
C LYS A 477 -20.11 -35.57 -6.44
N LEU A 478 -19.71 -34.39 -6.90
CA LEU A 478 -19.54 -34.11 -8.33
C LEU A 478 -18.43 -34.98 -8.94
N VAL A 479 -17.29 -35.09 -8.26
CA VAL A 479 -16.15 -35.93 -8.70
C VAL A 479 -16.54 -37.39 -8.68
N ALA A 480 -17.17 -37.88 -7.60
CA ALA A 480 -17.66 -39.25 -7.49
C ALA A 480 -18.64 -39.59 -8.62
N SER A 481 -19.62 -38.72 -8.89
CA SER A 481 -20.56 -38.90 -9.99
C SER A 481 -19.88 -38.90 -11.36
N THR A 482 -18.85 -38.07 -11.55
CA THR A 482 -18.08 -38.01 -12.81
C THR A 482 -17.22 -39.27 -13.01
N LEU A 483 -16.68 -39.82 -11.92
CA LEU A 483 -15.95 -41.08 -11.89
C LEU A 483 -16.87 -42.32 -11.85
N ASN A 484 -18.19 -42.11 -11.80
CA ASN A 484 -19.20 -43.17 -11.70
C ASN A 484 -19.02 -44.06 -10.45
N VAL A 485 -18.63 -43.45 -9.33
CA VAL A 485 -18.55 -44.06 -7.99
C VAL A 485 -19.89 -43.86 -7.27
N GLU A 486 -20.44 -44.93 -6.69
CA GLU A 486 -21.70 -44.85 -5.94
C GLU A 486 -21.54 -44.03 -4.65
N ALA A 487 -22.60 -43.33 -4.25
CA ALA A 487 -22.57 -42.40 -3.12
C ALA A 487 -22.33 -43.09 -1.76
N ASP A 488 -22.53 -44.40 -1.70
CA ASP A 488 -22.37 -45.28 -0.54
C ASP A 488 -21.23 -46.30 -0.75
N ALA A 489 -20.33 -46.07 -1.71
CA ALA A 489 -19.17 -46.92 -1.92
C ALA A 489 -18.35 -47.05 -0.61
N GLU A 490 -18.17 -48.29 -0.15
CA GLU A 490 -17.41 -48.57 1.07
C GLU A 490 -15.93 -48.23 0.87
N LEU A 491 -15.27 -47.83 1.97
CA LEU A 491 -13.83 -47.65 1.97
C LEU A 491 -13.16 -48.98 1.61
N ALA A 492 -12.15 -48.92 0.74
CA ALA A 492 -11.27 -50.07 0.57
C ALA A 492 -10.65 -50.44 1.93
N PRO A 493 -10.44 -51.73 2.21
CA PRO A 493 -9.80 -52.16 3.44
C PRO A 493 -8.44 -51.45 3.60
N GLU A 494 -8.06 -51.16 4.84
CA GLU A 494 -6.71 -50.64 5.12
C GLU A 494 -5.67 -51.61 4.56
N LEU A 495 -4.63 -51.06 3.92
CA LEU A 495 -3.51 -51.86 3.45
C LEU A 495 -2.83 -52.48 4.66
N GLU A 496 -2.89 -53.81 4.77
CA GLU A 496 -2.09 -54.55 5.73
C GLU A 496 -0.62 -54.43 5.33
N VAL A 497 0.15 -53.68 6.12
CA VAL A 497 1.61 -53.68 6.05
C VAL A 497 2.07 -54.75 7.02
N GLU A 498 2.72 -55.80 6.52
CA GLU A 498 3.37 -56.79 7.39
C GLU A 498 4.44 -56.06 8.21
N ASP A 499 4.43 -56.22 9.53
CA ASP A 499 5.52 -55.76 10.37
C ASP A 499 6.83 -56.39 9.86
N GLU A 500 7.86 -55.58 9.61
CA GLU A 500 9.18 -56.12 9.28
C GLU A 500 9.58 -57.12 10.37
N PRO A 501 10.07 -58.32 10.02
CA PRO A 501 10.48 -59.28 11.03
C PRO A 501 11.49 -58.59 11.94
N GLU A 502 11.22 -58.54 13.25
CA GLU A 502 12.24 -58.19 14.24
C GLU A 502 13.43 -59.08 13.94
N ASP A 503 14.56 -58.48 13.55
CA ASP A 503 15.83 -59.16 13.33
C ASP A 503 16.12 -60.04 14.55
N THR A 504 15.79 -61.33 14.46
CA THR A 504 16.37 -62.32 15.33
C THR A 504 17.83 -62.39 14.92
N GLU A 505 18.70 -61.69 15.66
CA GLU A 505 20.15 -61.88 15.63
C GLU A 505 20.43 -63.38 15.80
N GLU A 506 20.65 -64.08 14.68
CA GLU A 506 21.30 -65.38 14.69
C GLU A 506 22.76 -65.13 15.08
N GLU A 507 23.10 -65.47 16.33
CA GLU A 507 24.47 -65.67 16.78
C GLU A 507 25.11 -66.78 15.92
N GLU A 508 25.74 -66.41 14.80
CA GLU A 508 26.69 -67.28 14.11
C GLU A 508 28.00 -67.30 14.92
N GLU A 509 28.18 -68.39 15.68
CA GLU A 509 29.47 -68.83 16.19
C GLU A 509 30.42 -69.08 15.00
N GLU A 510 31.32 -68.12 14.70
CA GLU A 510 32.50 -68.40 13.89
C GLU A 510 33.57 -69.11 14.74
N GLU A 511 33.73 -70.41 14.52
CA GLU A 511 34.88 -71.20 14.97
C GLU A 511 36.17 -70.71 14.30
N GLU A 512 37.17 -70.34 15.10
CA GLU A 512 38.56 -70.10 14.69
C GLU A 512 39.27 -71.42 14.33
N GLU A 513 39.83 -71.52 13.10
CA GLU A 513 41.05 -72.30 12.81
C GLU A 513 42.01 -71.53 11.88
#